data_AF-A0A9P3AVL3-F1
#
_entry.id   AF-A0A9P3AVL3-F1
#
_cell.length_a   1.000
_cell.length_b   1.000
_cell.length_c   1.000
_cell.angle_alpha   90.00
_cell.angle_beta   90.00
_cell.angle_gamma   90.00
#
_symmetry.space_group_name_H-M   'P 1'
#
loop_
_entity.id
_entity.type
_entity.pdbx_description
1 polymer ?
#
loop_
_entity_poly.entity_id
_entity_poly.type
_entity_poly.pdbx_seq_one_letter_code
_entity_poly.pdbx_strand_id
1 'polypeptide(L)'
;MLADRYVKIDYKSYEDFIENCKINVPENFNFAFDVVDETAYISPDKKAMVWCNPEGEEKVFTFNDIRRESNRVANFLNLLD
;
A
#
# COMPACT_ATOMS: atom_id res chain seq x y z
N MET A 1 -8.11 4.16 9.99
CA MET A 1 -7.63 3.75 8.65
C MET A 1 -6.49 2.74 8.81
N LEU A 2 -6.04 2.07 7.75
CA LEU A 2 -4.91 1.12 7.87
C LEU A 2 -3.64 1.80 8.44
N ALA A 3 -3.45 3.08 8.13
CA ALA A 3 -2.35 3.90 8.62
C ALA A 3 -2.30 4.01 10.16
N ASP A 4 -3.44 3.92 10.85
CA ASP A 4 -3.53 4.06 12.32
C ASP A 4 -2.73 2.97 13.05
N ARG A 5 -2.40 1.86 12.36
CA ARG A 5 -1.52 0.80 12.89
C ARG A 5 -0.07 1.27 13.04
N TYR A 6 0.37 2.22 12.21
CA TYR A 6 1.78 2.62 12.09
C TYR A 6 2.04 4.06 12.53
N VAL A 7 1.01 4.91 12.55
CA VAL A 7 1.16 6.31 12.93
C VAL A 7 -0.16 6.84 13.46
N LYS A 8 -0.11 7.71 14.48
CA LYS A 8 -1.27 8.49 14.90
C LYS A 8 -1.70 9.39 13.72
N ILE A 9 -3.00 9.54 13.47
CA ILE A 9 -3.51 10.37 12.35
C ILE A 9 -4.47 11.49 12.77
N ASP A 10 -4.78 11.61 14.06
CA ASP A 10 -5.75 12.54 14.62
C ASP A 10 -5.09 13.66 15.44
N TYR A 11 -4.33 14.52 14.76
CA TYR A 11 -3.69 15.68 15.39
C TYR A 11 -4.62 16.90 15.44
N LYS A 12 -4.51 17.69 16.49
CA LYS A 12 -5.38 18.86 16.73
C LYS A 12 -4.79 20.17 16.23
N SER A 13 -3.48 20.24 16.02
CA SER A 13 -2.78 21.38 15.42
C SER A 13 -1.48 20.93 14.75
N TYR A 14 -0.81 21.86 14.07
CA TYR A 14 0.51 21.62 13.51
C TYR A 14 1.56 21.37 14.60
N GLU A 15 1.48 22.10 15.71
CA GLU A 15 2.36 21.92 16.87
C GLU A 15 2.19 20.53 17.49
N ASP A 16 0.94 20.08 17.69
CA ASP A 16 0.64 18.70 18.15
C ASP A 16 1.20 17.65 17.18
N PHE A 17 1.10 17.89 15.86
CA PHE A 17 1.72 17.00 14.87
C PHE A 17 3.23 16.92 15.00
N ILE A 18 3.92 18.06 15.10
CA ILE A 18 5.38 18.09 15.22
C ILE A 18 5.86 17.41 16.51
N GLU A 19 5.17 17.62 17.62
CA GLU A 19 5.56 17.06 18.91
C GLU A 19 5.25 15.56 19.03
N ASN A 20 4.12 15.12 18.47
CA ASN A 20 3.57 13.79 18.74
C ASN A 20 3.56 12.83 17.55
N CYS A 21 3.95 13.26 16.34
CA CYS A 21 4.07 12.35 15.20
C CYS A 21 5.25 11.40 15.38
N LYS A 22 4.93 10.15 15.72
CA LYS A 22 5.88 9.06 15.87
C LYS A 22 5.42 7.87 15.06
N ILE A 23 6.34 7.29 14.31
CA ILE A 23 6.11 6.04 13.58
C ILE A 23 6.25 4.89 14.58
N ASN A 24 5.19 4.09 14.69
CA ASN A 24 5.19 2.83 15.41
C ASN A 24 5.79 1.76 14.49
N VAL A 25 7.09 1.50 14.66
CA VAL A 25 7.81 0.50 13.87
C VAL A 25 7.60 -0.89 14.49
N PRO A 26 6.89 -1.82 13.82
CA PRO A 26 6.73 -3.18 14.32
C PRO A 26 8.04 -3.98 14.15
N GLU A 27 8.17 -5.09 14.89
CA GLU A 27 9.34 -5.98 14.80
C GLU A 27 9.53 -6.55 13.39
N ASN A 28 8.43 -6.85 12.69
CA ASN A 28 8.41 -7.28 11.31
C ASN A 28 7.49 -6.38 10.50
N PHE A 29 7.98 -5.91 9.34
CA PHE A 29 7.21 -5.12 8.40
C PHE A 29 7.58 -5.47 6.97
N ASN A 30 6.58 -5.71 6.14
CA ASN A 30 6.70 -5.84 4.70
C ASN A 30 5.57 -5.04 4.03
N PHE A 31 5.93 -3.98 3.31
CA PHE A 31 4.96 -3.09 2.67
C PHE A 31 3.98 -3.81 1.72
N ALA A 32 4.42 -4.87 1.01
CA ALA A 32 3.55 -5.62 0.12
C ALA A 32 2.45 -6.35 0.91
N PHE A 33 2.77 -6.97 2.04
CA PHE A 33 1.78 -7.67 2.86
C PHE A 33 0.99 -6.71 3.75
N ASP A 34 1.69 -5.89 4.53
CA ASP A 34 1.13 -5.10 5.62
C ASP A 34 0.38 -3.84 5.18
N VAL A 35 0.56 -3.42 3.93
CA VAL A 35 -0.12 -2.25 3.34
C VAL A 35 -0.89 -2.62 2.09
N VAL A 36 -0.23 -3.19 1.07
CA VAL A 36 -0.87 -3.47 -0.23
C VAL A 36 -1.92 -4.58 -0.09
N ASP A 37 -1.54 -5.74 0.47
CA ASP A 37 -2.45 -6.88 0.58
C ASP A 37 -3.57 -6.64 1.61
N GLU A 38 -3.26 -5.99 2.74
CA GLU A 38 -4.27 -5.56 3.71
C GLU A 38 -5.27 -4.56 3.09
N THR A 39 -4.80 -3.61 2.28
CA THR A 39 -5.70 -2.69 1.57
C THR A 39 -6.54 -3.44 0.53
N ALA A 40 -5.95 -4.39 -0.20
CA ALA A 40 -6.68 -5.25 -1.13
C ALA A 40 -7.73 -6.12 -0.45
N TYR A 41 -7.50 -6.55 0.80
CA TYR A 41 -8.47 -7.29 1.59
C TYR A 41 -9.62 -6.40 2.08
N ILE A 42 -9.30 -5.22 2.64
CA ILE A 42 -10.30 -4.29 3.21
C ILE A 42 -11.12 -3.60 2.12
N SER A 43 -10.51 -3.27 0.97
CA SER A 43 -11.13 -2.49 -0.10
C SER A 43 -10.59 -2.92 -1.47
N PRO A 44 -11.00 -4.10 -1.97
CA PRO A 44 -10.41 -4.72 -3.16
C PRO A 44 -10.49 -3.83 -4.41
N ASP A 45 -11.60 -3.12 -4.59
CA ASP A 45 -11.85 -2.27 -5.77
C ASP A 45 -11.26 -0.86 -5.62
N LYS A 46 -10.56 -0.58 -4.52
CA LYS A 46 -9.91 0.72 -4.32
C LYS A 46 -8.84 0.89 -5.39
N LYS A 47 -8.94 1.98 -6.15
CA LYS A 47 -7.96 2.37 -7.16
C LYS A 47 -6.58 2.58 -6.50
N ALA A 48 -5.57 1.88 -7.01
CA ALA A 48 -4.19 1.94 -6.54
C ALA A 48 -3.30 2.73 -7.50
N MET A 49 -3.41 2.47 -8.80
CA MET A 49 -2.57 3.07 -9.83
C MET A 49 -3.38 3.34 -11.10
N VAL A 50 -3.13 4.49 -11.72
CA VAL A 50 -3.53 4.77 -13.10
C VAL A 50 -2.25 4.86 -13.91
N TRP A 51 -2.03 3.91 -14.79
CA TRP A 51 -0.95 3.94 -15.76
C TRP A 51 -1.49 4.52 -17.07
N CYS A 52 -0.72 5.39 -17.71
CA CYS A 52 -1.02 5.90 -19.03
C CYS A 52 0.26 6.12 -19.85
N ASN A 53 0.13 6.22 -21.18
CA ASN A 53 1.23 6.47 -22.09
C ASN A 53 0.94 7.57 -23.13
N PRO A 54 1.96 8.09 -23.85
CA PRO A 54 1.79 9.11 -24.89
C PRO A 54 0.89 8.69 -26.06
N GLU A 55 0.74 7.38 -26.30
CA GLU A 55 -0.13 6.81 -27.33
C GLU A 55 -1.62 6.86 -26.96
N GLY A 56 -1.94 7.30 -25.73
CA GLY A 56 -3.31 7.46 -25.25
C GLY A 56 -3.90 6.22 -24.61
N GLU A 57 -3.11 5.19 -24.33
CA GLU A 57 -3.54 4.03 -23.55
C GLU A 57 -3.62 4.38 -22.06
N GLU A 58 -4.61 3.81 -21.38
CA GLU A 58 -4.78 3.91 -19.93
C GLU A 58 -5.08 2.52 -19.35
N LYS A 59 -4.52 2.23 -18.18
CA LYS A 59 -4.90 1.10 -17.34
C LYS A 59 -5.07 1.55 -15.90
N VAL A 60 -6.23 1.22 -15.35
CA VAL A 60 -6.53 1.44 -13.94
C VAL A 60 -6.34 0.12 -13.20
N PHE A 61 -5.49 0.13 -12.18
CA PHE A 61 -5.24 -1.01 -11.31
C PHE A 61 -5.87 -0.75 -9.94
N THR A 62 -6.63 -1.71 -9.45
CA THR A 62 -7.10 -1.74 -8.05
C THR A 62 -6.03 -2.34 -7.14
N PHE A 63 -6.16 -2.18 -5.82
CA PHE A 63 -5.27 -2.85 -4.87
C PHE A 63 -5.35 -4.38 -5.00
N ASN A 64 -6.52 -4.94 -5.35
CA ASN A 64 -6.65 -6.36 -5.62
C ASN A 64 -5.91 -6.80 -6.89
N ASP A 65 -5.88 -5.96 -7.93
CA ASP A 65 -5.05 -6.22 -9.12
C ASP A 65 -3.56 -6.20 -8.78
N ILE A 66 -3.11 -5.19 -8.05
CA ILE A 66 -1.71 -5.07 -7.65
C ILE A 66 -1.28 -6.29 -6.83
N ARG A 67 -2.04 -6.70 -5.81
CA ARG A 67 -1.78 -7.93 -5.04
C ARG A 67 -1.69 -9.17 -5.92
N ARG A 68 -2.61 -9.32 -6.88
CA ARG A 68 -2.64 -10.50 -7.75
C ARG A 68 -1.41 -10.55 -8.65
N GLU A 69 -1.11 -9.46 -9.34
CA GLU A 69 0.01 -9.41 -10.28
C GLU A 69 1.38 -9.44 -9.57
N SER A 70 1.52 -8.79 -8.40
CA SER A 70 2.76 -8.85 -7.61
C SER A 70 3.05 -10.27 -7.11
N ASN A 71 2.02 -11.01 -6.64
CA ASN A 71 2.18 -12.41 -6.24
C ASN A 71 2.56 -13.32 -7.41
N ARG A 72 2.04 -13.07 -8.62
CA ARG A 72 2.46 -13.80 -9.82
C ARG A 72 3.95 -13.57 -10.12
N VAL A 73 4.42 -12.33 -9.99
CA VAL A 73 5.84 -12.00 -10.18
C VAL A 73 6.70 -12.63 -9.08
N ALA A 74 6.30 -12.54 -7.81
CA ALA A 74 7.04 -13.16 -6.71
C ALA A 74 7.19 -14.67 -6.88
N ASN A 75 6.11 -15.36 -7.26
CA ASN A 75 6.15 -16.79 -7.57
C ASN A 75 7.04 -17.11 -8.78
N PHE A 76 6.99 -16.28 -9.83
CA PHE A 76 7.86 -16.45 -10.99
C PHE A 76 9.33 -16.30 -10.63
N LEU A 77 9.69 -15.26 -9.86
CA LEU A 77 11.07 -15.02 -9.42
C LEU A 77 11.58 -16.15 -8.52
N ASN A 78 10.73 -16.68 -7.63
CA ASN A 78 11.07 -17.82 -6.78
C ASN A 78 11.34 -19.13 -7.55
N LEU A 79 10.95 -19.22 -8.83
CA LEU A 79 11.30 -20.35 -9.69
C LEU A 79 12.65 -20.18 -10.42
N LEU A 80 13.26 -18.99 -10.34
CA LEU A 80 14.54 -18.68 -10.97
C LEU A 80 15.74 -18.85 -10.02
N ASP A 81 15.49 -19.04 -8.73
CA ASP A 81 16.48 -19.37 -7.69
C ASP A 81 16.70 -20.89 -7.60
#